data_AF-A0A9X8Y8W4-F1
#
_entry.id   AF-A0A9X8Y8W4-F1
#
_cell.length_a   1.000
_cell.length_b   1.000
_cell.length_c   1.000
_cell.angle_alpha   90.00
_cell.angle_beta   90.00
_cell.angle_gamma   90.00
#
_symmetry.space_group_name_H-M   'P 1'
#
loop_
_entity.id
_entity.type
_entity.pdbx_description
1 polymer ?
#
loop_
_entity_poly.entity_id
_entity_poly.type
_entity_poly.pdbx_seq_one_letter_code
_entity_poly.pdbx_strand_id
1 'polypeptide(L)' 'MPKEYDDQRMHAYFASLPAAVQQEIRRSGVHISTLGELQLYGEHLRTLRECEKED' A
#
# COMPACT_ATOMS: atom_id res chain seq x y z
N MET A 1 -6.00 -8.61 -16.92
CA MET A 1 -5.41 -8.02 -15.71
C MET A 1 -6.56 -7.63 -14.80
N PRO A 2 -6.55 -7.98 -13.51
CA PRO A 2 -7.68 -7.67 -12.64
C PRO A 2 -7.80 -6.14 -12.49
N LYS A 3 -9.03 -5.64 -12.58
CA LYS A 3 -9.42 -4.21 -12.53
C LYS A 3 -9.29 -3.62 -11.11
N GLU A 4 -8.25 -3.97 -10.38
CA GLU A 4 -8.16 -3.67 -8.95
C GLU A 4 -7.66 -2.24 -8.66
N TYR A 5 -7.40 -1.44 -9.70
CA TYR A 5 -7.01 -0.02 -9.59
C TYR A 5 -7.61 0.81 -10.73
N ASP A 6 -8.93 0.71 -10.95
CA ASP A 6 -9.64 1.52 -11.96
C ASP A 6 -9.54 3.03 -11.65
N ASP A 7 -9.21 3.38 -10.40
CA ASP A 7 -9.05 4.76 -9.94
C ASP A 7 -7.61 5.25 -10.09
N GLN A 8 -7.38 6.22 -10.99
CA GLN A 8 -6.07 6.81 -11.26
C GLN A 8 -5.37 7.33 -9.99
N ARG A 9 -6.16 7.76 -8.99
CA ARG A 9 -5.65 8.25 -7.71
C ARG A 9 -5.09 7.12 -6.83
N MET A 10 -5.73 5.95 -6.84
CA MET A 10 -5.24 4.77 -6.12
C MET A 10 -3.92 4.28 -6.71
N HIS A 11 -3.83 4.23 -8.05
CA HIS A 11 -2.59 3.84 -8.72
C HIS A 11 -1.45 4.83 -8.41
N ALA A 12 -1.73 6.14 -8.45
CA ALA A 12 -0.75 7.17 -8.13
C ALA A 12 -0.25 7.06 -6.68
N TYR A 13 -1.15 6.87 -5.72
CA TYR A 13 -0.75 6.69 -4.32
C TYR A 13 0.03 5.38 -4.13
N PHE A 14 -0.45 4.26 -4.66
CA PHE A 14 0.26 2.98 -4.60
C PHE A 14 1.69 3.09 -5.16
N ALA A 15 1.86 3.72 -6.31
CA ALA A 15 3.16 3.94 -6.94
C ALA A 15 4.09 4.85 -6.12
N SER A 16 3.52 5.77 -5.32
CA SER A 16 4.30 6.65 -4.42
C SER A 16 4.81 5.96 -3.16
N LEU A 17 4.27 4.77 -2.81
CA LEU A 17 4.70 4.03 -1.63
C LEU A 17 6.11 3.43 -1.83
N PRO A 18 6.89 3.21 -0.75
CA PRO A 18 8.15 2.50 -0.85
C PRO A 18 7.98 1.10 -1.45
N ALA A 19 8.98 0.62 -2.20
CA ALA A 19 8.92 -0.68 -2.87
C ALA A 19 8.62 -1.85 -1.91
N ALA A 20 9.13 -1.80 -0.67
CA ALA A 20 8.84 -2.78 0.36
C ALA A 20 7.36 -2.80 0.77
N VAL A 21 6.75 -1.61 0.92
CA VAL A 21 5.33 -1.47 1.25
C VAL A 21 4.46 -1.96 0.08
N GLN A 22 4.82 -1.60 -1.17
CA GLN A 22 4.11 -2.11 -2.36
C GLN A 22 4.13 -3.64 -2.45
N GLN A 23 5.26 -4.26 -2.15
CA GLN A 23 5.37 -5.72 -2.14
C GLN A 23 4.53 -6.34 -1.04
N GLU A 24 4.51 -5.76 0.15
CA GLU A 24 3.70 -6.25 1.27
C GLU A 24 2.21 -6.18 0.95
N ILE A 25 1.75 -5.07 0.35
CA ILE A 25 0.36 -4.92 -0.10
C ILE A 25 -0.01 -5.99 -1.13
N ARG A 26 0.90 -6.28 -2.08
CA ARG A 26 0.66 -7.35 -3.07
C ARG A 26 0.70 -8.75 -2.46
N ARG A 27 1.52 -8.97 -1.42
CA ARG A 27 1.66 -10.25 -0.74
C ARG A 27 0.53 -10.54 0.24
N SER A 28 -0.01 -9.51 0.89
CA SER A 28 -1.05 -9.66 1.89
C SER A 28 -2.38 -10.14 1.29
N GLY A 29 -2.56 -9.98 -0.02
CA GLY A 29 -3.80 -10.35 -0.70
C GLY A 29 -5.01 -9.55 -0.21
N VAL A 30 -4.76 -8.42 0.47
CA VAL A 30 -5.82 -7.57 1.00
C VAL A 30 -6.57 -6.92 -0.16
N HIS A 31 -7.90 -7.03 -0.14
CA HIS A 31 -8.73 -6.37 -1.13
C HIS A 31 -8.91 -4.92 -0.73
N ILE A 32 -8.38 -4.01 -1.55
CA ILE A 32 -8.46 -2.57 -1.33
C ILE A 32 -9.45 -2.00 -2.34
N SER A 33 -10.59 -1.53 -1.85
CA SER A 33 -11.68 -1.05 -2.70
C SER A 33 -11.65 0.46 -2.88
N THR A 34 -10.92 1.17 -2.00
CA THR A 34 -10.91 2.64 -1.96
C THR A 34 -9.52 3.22 -1.73
N LEU A 35 -9.34 4.48 -2.13
CA LEU A 35 -8.12 5.23 -1.83
C LEU A 35 -7.87 5.38 -0.32
N GLY A 36 -8.91 5.58 0.48
CA GLY A 36 -8.78 5.73 1.93
C GLY A 36 -8.22 4.49 2.61
N GLU A 37 -8.70 3.30 2.21
CA GLU A 37 -8.16 2.02 2.68
C GLU A 37 -6.69 1.84 2.28
N LEU A 38 -6.34 2.21 1.05
CA LEU A 38 -4.97 2.16 0.57
C LEU A 38 -4.04 3.07 1.37
N GLN A 39 -4.51 4.28 1.68
CA GLN A 39 -3.75 5.25 2.45
C GLN A 39 -3.51 4.76 3.88
N LEU A 40 -4.56 4.32 4.56
CA LEU A 40 -4.48 3.82 5.93
C LEU A 40 -3.52 2.62 6.03
N TYR A 41 -3.65 1.67 5.09
CA TYR A 41 -2.83 0.48 5.08
C TYR A 41 -1.37 0.77 4.68
N GLY A 42 -1.17 1.65 3.69
CA GLY A 42 0.16 2.09 3.28
C GLY A 42 0.91 2.85 4.37
N GLU A 43 0.22 3.71 5.13
CA GLU A 43 0.78 4.41 6.29
C GLU A 43 1.11 3.44 7.42
N HIS A 44 0.22 2.52 7.77
CA HIS A 44 0.47 1.51 8.79
C HIS A 44 1.74 0.70 8.50
N LEU A 45 1.89 0.23 7.26
CA LEU A 45 3.07 -0.52 6.83
C LEU A 45 4.33 0.34 6.83
N ARG A 46 4.23 1.64 6.50
CA ARG A 46 5.36 2.56 6.59
C ARG A 46 5.83 2.70 8.03
N THR A 47 4.91 2.92 8.97
CA THR A 47 5.23 3.05 10.40
C THR A 47 5.83 1.78 10.98
N LEU A 48 5.29 0.60 10.63
CA LEU A 48 5.86 -0.67 11.06
C LEU A 48 7.32 -0.83 10.61
N ARG A 49 7.61 -0.48 9.35
CA ARG A 49 8.96 -0.55 8.77
C ARG A 49 9.92 0.49 9.33
N GLU A 50 9.42 1.63 9.80
CA GLU A 50 10.23 2.63 10.51
C GLU A 50 10.59 2.16 11.92
N CYS A 51 9.66 1.50 12.62
CA CYS A 51 9.96 0.83 13.90
C CYS A 51 10.95 -0.34 13.75
N GLU A 52 10.91 -1.11 12.66
CA GLU A 52 11.86 -2.23 12.44
C GLU A 52 13.31 -1.79 12.14
N LYS A 53 13.57 -0.48 11.94
CA LYS A 53 14.94 0.03 11.72
C LYS A 53 15.62 0.55 12.99
N GLU A 54 14.94 0.53 14.12
CA GLU A 54 15.49 0.82 15.45
C GLU A 54 15.69 -0.49 16.24
N ASP A 55 16.53 -1.40 15.73
CA ASP A 55 17.10 -2.52 16.51
C ASP A 55 18.51 -2.87 16.00
#